data_AF-A0A4U8TS63-F1
#
_entry.id   AF-A0A4U8TS63-F1
#
_cell.length_a   1.000
_cell.length_b   1.000
_cell.length_c   1.000
_cell.angle_alpha   90.00
_cell.angle_beta   90.00
_cell.angle_gamma   90.00
#
_symmetry.space_group_name_H-M   'P 1'
#
loop_
_entity.id
_entity.type
_entity.pdbx_description
1 polymer ?
#
loop_
_entity_poly.entity_id
_entity_poly.type
_entity_poly.pdbx_seq_one_letter_code
_entity_poly.pdbx_strand_id
1 'polypeptide(L)'
;MKVVERINEILKEKNLSKKEIANRLIDLGLRASKTGETPTISSIYAYLNGNIELKADMIPFIAEALGISEQELFSSTDSHRILRKIYARNPLYSKYNHIIELLEYISPKSLETLEKTLLSYKQKTLELNHIIEKI
;
A
#
# COMPACT_ATOMS: atom_id res chain seq x y z
N MET A 1 3.83 5.11 10.85
CA MET A 1 4.18 3.70 11.08
C MET A 1 5.62 3.48 10.66
N LYS A 2 6.41 2.74 11.43
CA LYS A 2 7.76 2.34 11.03
C LYS A 2 7.67 1.22 9.98
N VAL A 3 8.64 1.15 9.07
CA VAL A 3 8.69 0.10 8.04
C VAL A 3 8.64 -1.31 8.64
N VAL A 4 9.30 -1.52 9.79
CA VAL A 4 9.29 -2.80 10.51
C VAL A 4 7.89 -3.18 11.01
N GLU A 5 7.06 -2.21 11.42
CA GLU A 5 5.67 -2.45 11.80
C GLU A 5 4.87 -2.92 10.57
N ARG A 6 5.05 -2.25 9.41
CA ARG A 6 4.41 -2.65 8.16
C ARG A 6 4.81 -4.03 7.70
N ILE A 7 6.10 -4.38 7.78
CA ILE A 7 6.59 -5.72 7.47
C ILE A 7 5.82 -6.74 8.32
N ASN A 8 5.75 -6.52 9.64
CA ASN A 8 5.09 -7.44 10.56
C ASN A 8 3.56 -7.57 10.31
N GLU A 9 2.89 -6.53 9.85
CA GLU A 9 1.49 -6.62 9.39
C GLU A 9 1.36 -7.51 8.16
N ILE A 10 2.20 -7.30 7.14
CA ILE A 10 2.19 -8.10 5.91
C ILE A 10 2.48 -9.58 6.22
N LEU A 11 3.35 -9.87 7.19
CA LEU A 11 3.58 -11.25 7.66
C LEU A 11 2.29 -11.88 8.17
N LYS A 12 1.51 -11.16 8.99
CA LYS A 12 0.24 -11.63 9.52
C LYS A 12 -0.79 -11.81 8.40
N GLU A 13 -0.92 -10.84 7.50
CA GLU A 13 -1.82 -10.89 6.33
C GLU A 13 -1.54 -12.12 5.46
N LYS A 14 -0.26 -12.47 5.26
CA LYS A 14 0.17 -13.62 4.44
C LYS A 14 0.30 -14.94 5.21
N ASN A 15 -0.01 -14.96 6.51
CA ASN A 15 0.22 -16.10 7.41
C ASN A 15 1.66 -16.67 7.34
N LEU A 16 2.64 -15.77 7.28
CA LEU A 16 4.07 -16.11 7.21
C LEU A 16 4.73 -15.91 8.57
N SER A 17 5.59 -16.85 8.95
CA SER A 17 6.42 -16.71 10.14
C SER A 17 7.66 -15.85 9.86
N LYS A 18 8.18 -15.19 10.89
CA LYS A 18 9.49 -14.50 10.81
C LYS A 18 10.63 -15.44 10.40
N LYS A 19 10.52 -16.72 10.76
CA LYS A 19 11.50 -17.76 10.40
C LYS A 19 11.53 -18.00 8.89
N GLU A 20 10.35 -18.14 8.27
CA GLU A 20 10.25 -18.32 6.83
C GLU A 20 10.83 -17.13 6.07
N ILE A 21 10.54 -15.90 6.50
CA ILE A 21 11.13 -14.72 5.86
C ILE A 21 12.63 -14.64 6.07
N ALA A 22 13.13 -14.96 7.26
CA ALA A 22 14.58 -14.97 7.48
C ALA A 22 15.30 -15.96 6.55
N ASN A 23 14.73 -17.14 6.35
CA ASN A 23 15.27 -18.11 5.41
C ASN A 23 15.21 -17.60 3.97
N ARG A 24 14.07 -17.05 3.51
CA ARG A 24 13.95 -16.47 2.17
C ARG A 24 14.98 -15.37 1.91
N LEU A 25 15.23 -14.50 2.89
CA LEU A 25 16.24 -13.44 2.76
C LEU A 25 17.64 -14.02 2.59
N ILE A 26 17.98 -15.08 3.32
CA ILE A 26 19.25 -15.80 3.17
C ILE A 26 19.34 -16.45 1.79
N ASP A 27 18.28 -17.09 1.32
CA ASP A 27 18.20 -17.77 0.02
C ASP A 27 18.31 -16.79 -1.15
N LEU A 28 17.77 -15.57 -1.01
CA LEU A 28 17.94 -14.46 -1.96
C LEU A 28 19.36 -13.87 -1.94
N GLY A 29 20.24 -14.35 -1.06
CA GLY A 29 21.63 -13.92 -1.01
C GLY A 29 21.83 -12.60 -0.26
N LEU A 30 20.94 -12.22 0.65
CA LEU A 30 21.14 -11.05 1.50
C LEU A 30 22.50 -11.12 2.20
N ARG A 31 23.24 -10.00 2.20
CA ARG A 31 24.54 -9.84 2.86
C ARG A 31 24.51 -8.68 3.84
N ALA A 32 25.19 -8.83 4.97
CA ALA A 32 25.35 -7.77 5.94
C ALA A 32 26.26 -6.68 5.38
N SER A 33 25.79 -5.43 5.33
CA SER A 33 26.51 -4.28 4.75
C SER A 33 27.92 -4.04 5.28
N LYS A 34 28.19 -4.39 6.54
CA LYS A 34 29.52 -4.19 7.17
C LYS A 34 30.53 -5.29 6.85
N THR A 35 30.09 -6.54 6.75
CA THR A 35 30.98 -7.71 6.66
C THR A 35 30.92 -8.40 5.30
N GLY A 36 29.88 -8.16 4.51
CA GLY A 36 29.62 -8.88 3.26
C GLY A 36 29.21 -10.34 3.48
N GLU A 37 29.03 -10.78 4.72
CA GLU A 37 28.67 -12.14 5.08
C GLU A 37 27.16 -12.35 5.11
N THR A 38 26.72 -13.60 4.99
CA THR A 38 25.31 -13.98 5.19
C THR A 38 24.90 -13.68 6.64
N PRO A 39 23.89 -12.85 6.89
CA PRO A 39 23.44 -12.56 8.24
C PRO A 39 22.82 -13.80 8.90
N THR A 40 23.02 -13.95 10.20
CA THR A 40 22.36 -15.03 10.96
C THR A 40 20.86 -14.78 11.10
N ILE A 41 20.07 -15.84 11.33
CA ILE A 41 18.63 -15.71 11.61
C ILE A 41 18.39 -14.78 12.81
N SER A 42 19.22 -14.86 13.85
CA SER A 42 19.13 -13.98 15.03
C SER A 42 19.34 -12.51 14.65
N SER A 43 20.33 -12.22 13.80
CA SER A 43 20.58 -10.88 13.27
C SER A 43 19.39 -10.37 12.45
N ILE A 44 18.80 -11.20 11.59
CA ILE A 44 17.59 -10.86 10.82
C ILE A 44 16.42 -10.55 11.76
N TYR A 45 16.24 -11.37 12.81
CA TYR A 45 15.18 -11.16 13.80
C TYR A 45 15.34 -9.85 14.56
N ALA A 46 16.57 -9.45 14.87
CA ALA A 46 16.82 -8.16 15.52
C ALA A 46 16.28 -6.99 14.66
N TYR A 47 16.43 -7.06 13.33
CA TYR A 47 15.82 -6.08 12.42
C TYR A 47 14.29 -6.19 12.39
N LEU A 48 13.73 -7.41 12.20
CA LEU A 48 12.29 -7.63 12.10
C LEU A 48 11.51 -7.37 13.40
N ASN A 49 12.19 -7.41 14.55
CA ASN A 49 11.65 -7.05 15.85
C ASN A 49 11.80 -5.55 16.15
N GLY A 50 12.56 -4.80 15.34
CA GLY A 50 12.83 -3.39 15.56
C GLY A 50 13.85 -3.11 16.68
N ASN A 51 14.61 -4.14 17.11
CA ASN A 51 15.67 -4.00 18.10
C ASN A 51 16.88 -3.26 17.53
N ILE A 52 17.08 -3.36 16.21
CA ILE A 52 18.09 -2.61 15.45
C ILE A 52 17.43 -1.98 14.23
N GLU A 53 17.98 -0.84 13.81
CA GLU A 53 17.46 -0.09 12.68
C GLU A 53 17.62 -0.86 11.37
N LEU A 54 16.53 -0.98 10.61
CA LEU A 54 16.50 -1.65 9.32
C LEU A 54 17.37 -0.89 8.31
N LYS A 55 18.29 -1.60 7.65
CA LYS A 55 19.16 -1.00 6.64
C LYS A 55 18.42 -0.85 5.31
N ALA A 56 18.65 0.27 4.62
CA ALA A 56 17.93 0.61 3.38
C ALA A 56 18.20 -0.39 2.24
N ASP A 57 19.40 -0.95 2.19
CA ASP A 57 19.81 -2.00 1.25
C ASP A 57 19.10 -3.34 1.48
N MET A 58 18.46 -3.55 2.62
CA MET A 58 17.63 -4.74 2.87
C MET A 58 16.22 -4.63 2.26
N ILE A 59 15.77 -3.42 1.93
CA ILE A 59 14.40 -3.17 1.45
C ILE A 59 14.05 -3.97 0.19
N PRO A 60 14.90 -4.02 -0.86
CA PRO A 60 14.58 -4.80 -2.07
C PRO A 60 14.42 -6.29 -1.76
N PHE A 61 15.33 -6.86 -0.96
CA PHE A 61 15.26 -8.27 -0.56
C PHE A 61 14.00 -8.60 0.25
N ILE A 62 13.58 -7.68 1.13
CA ILE A 62 12.36 -7.86 1.92
C ILE A 62 11.12 -7.81 1.04
N ALA A 63 11.04 -6.86 0.11
CA ALA A 63 9.94 -6.76 -0.84
C ALA A 63 9.84 -8.04 -1.70
N GLU A 64 10.98 -8.51 -2.21
CA GLU A 64 11.06 -9.75 -2.99
C GLU A 64 10.67 -10.98 -2.16
N ALA A 65 11.21 -11.14 -0.95
CA ALA A 65 10.88 -12.26 -0.06
C ALA A 65 9.39 -12.32 0.32
N LEU A 66 8.73 -11.16 0.37
CA LEU A 66 7.30 -11.01 0.65
C LEU A 66 6.42 -11.09 -0.61
N GLY A 67 7.01 -11.01 -1.80
CA GLY A 67 6.30 -10.95 -3.08
C GLY A 67 5.39 -9.72 -3.19
N ILE A 68 5.95 -8.54 -2.91
CA ILE A 68 5.27 -7.24 -2.96
C ILE A 68 6.18 -6.20 -3.62
N SER A 69 5.62 -5.04 -3.95
CA SER A 69 6.42 -3.88 -4.35
C SER A 69 7.08 -3.21 -3.14
N GLU A 70 8.26 -2.60 -3.32
CA GLU A 70 8.96 -1.89 -2.23
C GLU A 70 8.09 -0.78 -1.61
N GLN A 71 7.25 -0.14 -2.42
CA GLN A 71 6.36 0.95 -1.99
C GLN A 71 5.34 0.50 -0.95
N GLU A 72 4.93 -0.78 -0.97
CA GLU A 72 3.99 -1.34 0.01
C GLU A 72 4.57 -1.42 1.43
N LEU A 73 5.90 -1.40 1.58
CA LEU A 73 6.57 -1.31 2.87
C LEU A 73 6.44 0.10 3.50
N PHE A 74 6.12 1.10 2.69
CA PHE A 74 5.97 2.51 3.08
C PHE A 74 4.52 3.01 2.98
N SER A 75 3.58 2.14 2.57
CA SER A 75 2.20 2.51 2.22
C SER A 75 1.34 3.02 3.39
N SER A 76 1.88 3.02 4.61
CA SER A 76 1.30 3.80 5.72
C SER A 76 1.36 5.31 5.54
N THR A 77 2.11 5.80 4.55
CA THR A 77 2.01 7.21 4.14
C THR A 77 0.88 7.37 3.15
N ASP A 78 -0.33 7.49 3.70
CA ASP A 78 -1.50 8.13 3.08
C ASP A 78 -1.53 7.96 1.54
N SER A 79 -2.06 6.84 1.06
CA SER A 79 -2.57 6.79 -0.31
C SER A 79 -3.41 8.06 -0.61
N HIS A 80 -4.17 8.53 0.38
CA HIS A 80 -4.86 9.82 0.40
C HIS A 80 -3.98 11.06 0.21
N ARG A 81 -2.72 11.10 0.64
CA ARG A 81 -1.79 12.24 0.49
C ARG A 81 -1.19 12.25 -0.90
N ILE A 82 -0.86 11.09 -1.45
CA ILE A 82 -0.44 10.95 -2.85
C ILE A 82 -1.61 11.31 -3.77
N LEU A 83 -2.81 10.77 -3.50
CA LEU A 83 -4.04 11.14 -4.19
C LEU A 83 -4.33 12.63 -4.05
N ARG A 84 -4.23 13.23 -2.85
CA ARG A 84 -4.38 14.69 -2.65
C ARG A 84 -3.39 15.49 -3.50
N LYS A 85 -2.12 15.07 -3.60
CA LYS A 85 -1.12 15.73 -4.46
C LYS A 85 -1.43 15.60 -5.95
N ILE A 86 -1.92 14.44 -6.39
CA ILE A 86 -2.34 14.20 -7.79
C ILE A 86 -3.55 15.06 -8.11
N TYR A 87 -4.57 15.05 -7.24
CA TYR A 87 -5.80 15.80 -7.38
C TYR A 87 -5.60 17.32 -7.22
N ALA A 88 -4.64 17.78 -6.43
CA ALA A 88 -4.34 19.20 -6.28
C ALA A 88 -3.74 19.84 -7.56
N ARG A 89 -3.18 19.03 -8.47
CA ARG A 89 -2.56 19.53 -9.72
C ARG A 89 -3.56 19.79 -10.84
N ASN A 90 -4.80 19.31 -10.71
CA ASN A 90 -5.83 19.50 -11.70
C ASN A 90 -7.07 20.14 -11.04
N PRO A 91 -7.47 21.36 -11.44
CA PRO A 91 -8.56 22.11 -10.82
C PRO A 91 -9.89 21.35 -10.73
N LEU A 92 -10.17 20.44 -11.68
CA LEU A 92 -11.36 19.61 -11.66
C LEU A 92 -11.39 18.66 -10.44
N TYR A 93 -10.22 18.20 -10.00
CA TYR A 93 -10.08 17.25 -8.91
C TYR A 93 -10.14 17.88 -7.51
N SER A 94 -10.02 19.21 -7.40
CA SER A 94 -10.24 19.94 -6.14
C SER A 94 -11.66 19.72 -5.58
N LYS A 95 -12.66 19.64 -6.47
CA LYS A 95 -14.05 19.35 -6.10
C LYS A 95 -14.20 17.95 -5.52
N TYR A 96 -13.49 16.97 -6.08
CA TYR A 96 -13.52 15.59 -5.58
C TYR A 96 -12.88 15.48 -4.20
N ASN A 97 -11.76 16.17 -3.95
CA ASN A 97 -11.15 16.22 -2.62
C ASN A 97 -12.12 16.75 -1.57
N HIS A 98 -12.81 17.87 -1.87
CA HIS A 98 -13.79 18.43 -0.94
C HIS A 98 -14.94 17.47 -0.65
N ILE A 99 -15.45 16.77 -1.67
CA ILE A 99 -16.50 15.76 -1.48
C ILE A 99 -15.99 14.60 -0.62
N ILE A 100 -14.79 14.08 -0.88
CA ILE A 100 -14.20 12.97 -0.10
C ILE A 100 -14.09 13.34 1.39
N GLU A 101 -13.65 14.56 1.71
CA GLU A 101 -13.58 15.04 3.10
C GLU A 101 -14.98 15.10 3.75
N LEU A 102 -16.00 15.50 3.00
CA LEU A 102 -17.38 15.54 3.49
C LEU A 102 -17.99 14.14 3.72
N LEU A 103 -17.49 13.10 3.03
CA LEU A 103 -17.98 11.73 3.21
C LEU A 103 -17.72 11.18 4.60
N GLU A 104 -16.75 11.70 5.36
CA GLU A 104 -16.51 11.27 6.75
C GLU A 104 -17.70 11.60 7.68
N TYR A 105 -18.55 12.55 7.29
CA TYR A 105 -19.70 13.01 8.07
C TYR A 105 -21.04 12.47 7.55
N ILE A 106 -21.02 11.63 6.51
CA ILE A 106 -22.25 11.14 5.87
C ILE A 106 -22.91 10.06 6.73
N SER A 107 -24.24 10.09 6.84
CA SER A 107 -24.99 9.00 7.48
C SER A 107 -24.98 7.73 6.60
N PRO A 108 -25.10 6.52 7.17
CA PRO A 108 -25.15 5.28 6.38
C PRO A 108 -26.25 5.29 5.30
N LYS A 109 -27.45 5.78 5.65
CA LYS A 109 -28.57 5.89 4.71
C LYS A 109 -28.29 6.86 3.56
N SER A 110 -27.63 7.98 3.88
CA SER A 110 -27.20 8.96 2.88
C SER A 110 -26.10 8.41 1.98
N LEU A 111 -25.18 7.59 2.51
CA LEU A 111 -24.14 6.92 1.74
C LEU A 111 -24.73 5.96 0.71
N GLU A 112 -25.68 5.10 1.12
CA GLU A 112 -26.39 4.21 0.20
C GLU A 112 -27.14 4.97 -0.91
N THR A 113 -27.74 6.11 -0.55
CA THR A 113 -28.46 6.96 -1.50
C THR A 113 -27.51 7.59 -2.52
N LEU A 114 -26.35 8.07 -2.05
CA LEU A 114 -25.29 8.61 -2.90
C LEU A 114 -24.77 7.54 -3.86
N GLU A 115 -24.47 6.35 -3.37
CA GLU A 115 -23.98 5.23 -4.19
C GLU A 115 -24.97 4.87 -5.30
N LYS A 116 -26.25 4.68 -4.97
CA LYS A 116 -27.31 4.39 -5.95
C LYS A 116 -27.41 5.48 -7.03
N THR A 117 -27.28 6.74 -6.63
CA THR A 117 -27.34 7.88 -7.55
C THR A 117 -26.14 7.86 -8.52
N LEU A 118 -24.92 7.65 -7.99
CA LEU A 118 -23.71 7.59 -8.80
C LEU A 118 -23.71 6.40 -9.76
N LEU A 119 -24.20 5.23 -9.33
CA LEU A 119 -24.37 4.06 -10.18
C LEU A 119 -25.35 4.33 -11.35
N SER A 120 -26.45 5.04 -11.09
CA SER A 120 -27.39 5.44 -12.15
C SER A 120 -26.72 6.36 -13.18
N TYR A 121 -25.95 7.35 -12.74
CA TYR A 121 -25.22 8.24 -13.66
C TYR A 121 -24.16 7.51 -14.47
N LYS A 122 -23.43 6.58 -13.85
CA LYS A 122 -22.46 5.73 -14.53
C LYS A 122 -23.14 4.95 -15.66
N GLN A 123 -24.26 4.29 -15.36
CA GLN A 123 -25.00 3.50 -16.36
C GLN A 123 -25.48 4.35 -17.54
N LYS A 124 -26.10 5.49 -17.25
CA LYS A 124 -26.56 6.43 -18.30
C LYS A 124 -25.42 6.94 -19.19
N THR A 125 -24.25 7.20 -18.60
CA THR A 125 -23.07 7.65 -19.33
C THR A 125 -22.55 6.55 -20.27
N LEU A 126 -22.49 5.31 -19.80
CA LEU A 126 -22.07 4.17 -20.62
C LEU A 126 -23.05 3.91 -21.77
N GLU A 127 -24.35 3.98 -21.51
CA GLU A 127 -25.39 3.85 -22.53
C GLU A 127 -25.27 4.93 -23.61
N LEU A 128 -25.06 6.19 -23.20
CA LEU A 128 -24.87 7.30 -24.13
C LEU A 128 -23.63 7.10 -25.00
N ASN A 129 -22.50 6.71 -24.42
CA ASN A 129 -21.27 6.48 -25.16
C ASN A 129 -21.45 5.35 -26.20
N HIS A 130 -22.15 4.27 -25.82
CA HIS A 130 -22.46 3.17 -26.74
C HIS A 130 -23.38 3.59 -27.90
N ILE A 131 -24.27 4.55 -27.68
CA ILE A 131 -25.10 5.13 -28.75
C ILE A 131 -24.23 5.98 -29.69
N ILE A 132 -23.33 6.81 -29.14
CA ILE A 132 -22.44 7.68 -29.92
C ILE A 132 -21.49 6.85 -30.80
N GLU A 133 -20.96 5.74 -30.29
CA GLU A 133 -20.06 4.85 -31.06
C GLU A 133 -20.74 4.12 -32.23
N LYS A 134 -22.08 4.12 -32.28
CA LYS A 134 -22.88 3.48 -33.34
C LYS A 134 -23.36 4.44 -34.44
N ILE A 135 -23.05 5.73 -34.32
CA ILE A 135 -23.39 6.79 -35.29
C ILE A 135 -22.15 7.10 -36.11
#